data_AF-A0A9X4AGS0-F1
#
_entry.id   AF-A0A9X4AGS0-F1
#
_cell.length_a   1.000
_cell.length_b   1.000
_cell.length_c   1.000
_cell.angle_alpha   90.00
_cell.angle_beta   90.00
_cell.angle_gamma   90.00
#
_symmetry.space_group_name_H-M   'P 1'
#
loop_
_entity.id
_entity.type
_entity.pdbx_description
1 polymer ?
#
loop_
_entity_poly.entity_id
_entity_poly.type
_entity_poly.pdbx_seq_one_letter_code
_entity_poly.pdbx_strand_id
1 'polypeptide(L)'
;MKDCTLKTVQEEITISFEMAPKGKTCRLVATTKVGEDIHLSVLHNEKGFVYFHLSETNTQPNDIKDYISDLQPKILAGAYHSELVDMTQEEICV
;
A
#
# COMPACT_ATOMS: atom_id res chain seq x y z
N MET A 1 46.38 17.83 -6.95
CA MET A 1 45.18 18.55 -6.48
C MET A 1 44.12 18.37 -7.56
N LYS A 2 42.97 17.73 -7.40
CA LYS A 2 42.20 17.31 -6.23
C LYS A 2 41.63 15.91 -6.53
N ASP A 3 41.79 14.97 -5.60
CA ASP A 3 40.99 13.75 -5.55
C ASP A 3 39.55 14.11 -5.22
N CYS A 4 38.60 13.73 -6.07
CA CYS A 4 37.18 13.88 -5.82
C CYS A 4 36.63 12.51 -5.42
N THR A 5 36.76 12.16 -4.14
CA THR A 5 36.12 10.96 -3.59
C THR A 5 34.65 11.28 -3.34
N LEU A 6 33.79 10.87 -4.28
CA LEU A 6 32.35 10.82 -4.06
C LEU A 6 32.08 9.75 -3.00
N LYS A 7 31.80 10.19 -1.77
CA LYS A 7 31.25 9.32 -0.72
C LYS A 7 29.76 9.17 -0.98
N THR A 8 29.37 8.09 -1.64
CA THR A 8 27.96 7.69 -1.70
C THR A 8 27.57 7.18 -0.32
N VAL A 9 26.86 8.02 0.44
CA VAL A 9 26.20 7.59 1.68
C VAL A 9 25.00 6.76 1.25
N GLN A 10 25.15 5.44 1.21
CA GLN A 10 24.00 4.54 1.13
C GLN A 10 23.32 4.58 2.50
N GLU A 11 22.34 5.47 2.66
CA GLU A 11 21.39 5.38 3.77
C GLU A 11 20.63 4.06 3.59
N GLU A 12 20.80 3.13 4.52
CA GLU A 12 19.98 1.93 4.62
C GLU A 12 18.54 2.35 4.92
N ILE A 13 17.71 2.48 3.88
CA ILE A 13 16.27 2.69 4.04
C ILE A 13 15.70 1.41 4.66
N THR A 14 15.49 1.41 5.97
CA THR A 14 14.73 0.36 6.64
C THR A 14 13.26 0.57 6.31
N ILE A 15 12.77 -0.04 5.22
CA ILE A 15 11.34 -0.03 4.89
C ILE A 15 10.64 -1.05 5.79
N SER A 16 10.19 -0.61 6.97
CA SER A 16 9.29 -1.40 7.80
C SER A 16 7.89 -1.33 7.22
N PHE A 17 7.50 -2.30 6.38
CA PHE A 17 6.12 -2.46 5.96
C PHE A 17 5.30 -2.97 7.15
N GLU A 18 4.56 -2.11 7.84
CA GLU A 18 3.52 -2.55 8.79
C GLU A 18 2.40 -3.19 7.98
N MET A 19 2.49 -4.49 7.73
CA MET A 19 1.40 -5.20 7.08
C MET A 19 0.16 -5.16 7.97
N ALA A 20 -0.99 -4.80 7.39
CA ALA A 20 -2.26 -4.82 8.10
C ALA A 20 -2.51 -6.18 8.77
N PRO A 21 -3.16 -6.22 9.95
CA PRO A 21 -3.44 -7.47 10.64
C PRO A 21 -4.31 -8.38 9.77
N LYS A 22 -4.13 -9.69 9.89
CA LYS A 22 -4.96 -10.65 9.15
C LYS A 22 -6.39 -10.62 9.72
N GLY A 23 -7.39 -10.41 8.86
CA GLY A 23 -8.81 -10.59 9.20
C GLY A 23 -9.23 -12.06 9.17
N LYS A 24 -10.52 -12.33 9.43
CA LYS A 24 -11.03 -13.71 9.41
C LYS A 24 -10.98 -14.33 8.01
N THR A 25 -11.43 -13.59 7.01
CA THR A 25 -11.57 -14.05 5.60
C THR A 25 -10.64 -13.30 4.65
N CYS A 26 -10.17 -12.11 5.03
CA CYS A 26 -9.40 -11.24 4.16
C CYS A 26 -8.23 -10.54 4.87
N ARG A 27 -7.33 -9.94 4.09
CA ARG A 27 -6.24 -9.09 4.57
C ARG A 27 -6.03 -7.92 3.61
N LEU A 28 -5.87 -6.72 4.14
CA LEU A 28 -5.43 -5.56 3.37
C LEU A 28 -3.96 -5.71 3.03
N VAL A 29 -3.63 -5.64 1.74
CA VAL A 29 -2.26 -5.84 1.24
C VAL A 29 -1.58 -4.50 0.96
N ALA A 30 -2.30 -3.56 0.38
CA ALA A 30 -1.77 -2.24 0.05
C ALA A 30 -2.90 -1.21 -0.08
N THR A 31 -2.55 0.06 0.07
CA THR A 31 -3.40 1.18 -0.32
C THR A 31 -2.67 2.14 -1.25
N THR A 32 -3.35 2.66 -2.26
CA THR A 32 -2.78 3.63 -3.20
C THR A 32 -3.68 4.83 -3.27
N LYS A 33 -3.11 6.03 -3.20
CA LYS A 33 -3.88 7.28 -3.34
C LYS A 33 -4.09 7.56 -4.82
N VAL A 34 -5.34 7.72 -5.25
CA VAL A 34 -5.71 8.04 -6.64
C VAL A 34 -6.63 9.26 -6.62
N GLY A 35 -6.07 10.41 -6.98
CA GLY A 35 -6.76 11.70 -6.84
C GLY A 35 -7.08 12.03 -5.38
N GLU A 36 -8.37 12.22 -5.09
CA GLU A 36 -8.87 12.53 -3.74
C GLU A 36 -9.28 11.28 -2.92
N ASP A 37 -9.22 10.09 -3.51
CA ASP A 37 -9.64 8.84 -2.86
C ASP A 37 -8.48 7.84 -2.69
N ILE A 38 -8.73 6.79 -1.93
CA ILE A 38 -7.78 5.72 -1.63
C ILE A 38 -8.28 4.41 -2.23
N HIS A 39 -7.53 3.84 -3.16
CA HIS A 39 -7.72 2.48 -3.64
C HIS A 39 -7.18 1.47 -2.64
N LEU A 40 -7.98 0.43 -2.38
CA LEU A 40 -7.66 -0.66 -1.48
C LEU A 40 -7.41 -1.93 -2.28
N SER A 41 -6.32 -2.62 -1.97
CA SER A 41 -6.01 -3.96 -2.48
C SER A 41 -6.18 -4.97 -1.35
N VAL A 42 -7.26 -5.75 -1.40
CA VAL A 42 -7.62 -6.72 -0.34
C VAL A 42 -7.50 -8.14 -0.89
N LEU A 43 -6.76 -9.01 -0.20
CA LEU A 43 -6.70 -10.44 -0.51
C LEU A 43 -7.77 -11.17 0.31
N HIS A 44 -8.75 -11.75 -0.37
CA HIS A 44 -9.82 -12.56 0.22
C HIS A 44 -9.56 -14.06 -0.05
N ASN A 45 -9.82 -14.91 0.96
CA ASN A 45 -9.55 -16.34 0.90
C ASN A 45 -10.27 -17.08 -0.24
N GLU A 46 -11.52 -16.72 -0.55
CA GLU A 46 -12.32 -17.37 -1.60
C GLU A 46 -12.29 -16.64 -2.97
N LYS A 47 -12.13 -15.30 -2.97
CA LYS A 47 -12.28 -14.47 -4.17
C LYS A 47 -10.94 -14.05 -4.77
N GLY A 48 -9.83 -14.30 -4.09
CA GLY A 48 -8.53 -13.76 -4.46
C GLY A 48 -8.46 -12.25 -4.19
N PHE A 49 -7.80 -11.51 -5.07
CA PHE A 49 -7.68 -10.06 -4.92
C PHE A 49 -8.99 -9.34 -5.26
N VAL A 50 -9.39 -8.45 -4.36
CA VAL A 50 -10.53 -7.55 -4.49
C VAL A 50 -10.01 -6.13 -4.41
N TYR A 51 -10.38 -5.31 -5.40
CA TYR A 51 -9.95 -3.92 -5.54
C TYR A 51 -11.16 -3.01 -5.54
N PHE A 52 -11.13 -1.97 -4.71
CA PHE A 52 -12.22 -1.00 -4.60
C PHE A 52 -11.73 0.29 -3.95
N HIS A 53 -12.52 1.35 -4.08
CA HIS A 53 -12.26 2.62 -3.41
C HIS A 53 -12.66 2.58 -1.93
N LEU A 54 -11.94 3.30 -1.06
CA LEU A 54 -12.30 3.40 0.36
C LEU A 54 -13.73 3.95 0.54
N SER A 55 -14.15 4.89 -0.31
CA SER A 55 -15.51 5.42 -0.37
C SER A 55 -16.60 4.36 -0.65
N GLU A 56 -16.23 3.25 -1.30
CA GLU A 56 -17.11 2.14 -1.65
C GLU A 56 -17.16 1.05 -0.56
N THR A 57 -16.49 1.23 0.58
CA THR A 57 -16.45 0.21 1.65
C THR A 57 -17.85 -0.26 2.09
N ASN A 58 -18.84 0.63 2.07
CA ASN A 58 -20.21 0.32 2.46
C ASN A 58 -20.99 -0.55 1.45
N THR A 59 -20.49 -0.70 0.22
CA THR A 59 -21.10 -1.55 -0.82
C THR A 59 -20.48 -2.95 -0.87
N GLN A 60 -19.41 -3.17 -0.11
CA GLN A 60 -18.72 -4.46 -0.04
C GLN A 60 -19.47 -5.46 0.85
N PRO A 61 -19.21 -6.77 0.67
CA PRO A 61 -19.67 -7.80 1.60
C PRO A 61 -19.28 -7.50 3.06
N ASN A 62 -20.13 -7.90 4.00
CA ASN A 62 -20.00 -7.53 5.42
C ASN A 62 -18.63 -7.88 6.01
N ASP A 63 -18.04 -9.01 5.63
CA ASP A 63 -16.75 -9.45 6.13
C ASP A 63 -15.59 -8.53 5.70
N ILE A 64 -15.62 -8.02 4.48
CA ILE A 64 -14.66 -7.00 4.00
C ILE A 64 -14.99 -5.64 4.61
N LYS A 65 -16.27 -5.25 4.62
CA LYS A 65 -16.73 -3.96 5.16
C LYS A 65 -16.31 -3.78 6.62
N ASP A 66 -16.61 -4.76 7.47
CA ASP A 66 -16.32 -4.69 8.91
C ASP A 66 -14.81 -4.63 9.13
N TYR A 67 -14.05 -5.47 8.42
CA TYR A 67 -12.59 -5.49 8.49
C TYR A 67 -11.94 -4.17 8.06
N ILE A 68 -12.40 -3.55 6.96
CA ILE A 68 -11.86 -2.26 6.49
C ILE A 68 -12.31 -1.11 7.39
N SER A 69 -13.54 -1.15 7.91
CA SER A 69 -14.04 -0.12 8.84
C SER A 69 -13.17 -0.02 10.10
N ASP A 70 -12.74 -1.17 10.64
CA ASP A 70 -11.82 -1.22 11.79
C ASP A 70 -10.44 -0.61 11.47
N LEU A 71 -9.98 -0.73 10.22
CA LEU A 71 -8.69 -0.22 9.77
C LEU A 71 -8.74 1.19 9.20
N GLN A 72 -9.93 1.74 8.96
CA GLN A 72 -10.15 3.00 8.26
C GLN A 72 -9.34 4.17 8.85
N PRO A 73 -9.24 4.37 10.18
CA PRO A 73 -8.41 5.43 10.74
C PRO A 73 -6.93 5.30 10.36
N LYS A 74 -6.40 4.08 10.36
CA LYS A 74 -5.00 3.81 9.97
C LYS A 74 -4.78 3.97 8.46
N ILE A 75 -5.76 3.56 7.65
CA ILE A 75 -5.73 3.75 6.20
C ILE A 75 -5.67 5.24 5.86
N LEU A 76 -6.54 6.05 6.47
CA LEU A 76 -6.59 7.51 6.28
C LEU A 76 -5.31 8.21 6.78
N ALA A 77 -4.66 7.67 7.80
CA ALA A 77 -3.36 8.14 8.28
C ALA A 77 -2.18 7.72 7.37
N GLY A 78 -2.41 6.93 6.32
CA GLY A 78 -1.38 6.48 5.38
C GLY A 78 -0.55 5.28 5.85
N ALA A 79 -0.94 4.60 6.93
CA ALA A 79 -0.13 3.51 7.52
C ALA A 79 0.13 2.33 6.57
N TYR A 80 -0.71 2.15 5.56
CA TYR A 80 -0.62 1.06 4.58
C TYR A 80 -0.37 1.56 3.15
N HIS A 81 0.00 2.84 3.01
CA HIS A 81 0.23 3.42 1.70
C HIS A 81 1.41 2.74 1.02
N SER A 82 1.18 2.27 -0.19
CA SER A 82 2.22 1.81 -1.10
C SER A 82 2.28 2.76 -2.28
N GLU A 83 3.46 3.33 -2.49
CA GLU A 83 3.76 4.06 -3.71
C GLU A 83 3.87 3.07 -4.86
N LEU A 84 3.07 3.28 -5.90
CA LEU A 84 3.26 2.59 -7.17
C LEU A 84 4.36 3.32 -7.92
N VAL A 85 5.46 2.63 -8.19
CA VAL A 85 6.53 3.17 -9.03
C VAL A 85 6.06 3.11 -10.48
N ASP A 86 6.15 4.24 -11.17
CA ASP A 86 5.89 4.32 -12.59
C ASP A 86 7.06 3.68 -13.35
N MET A 87 6.81 2.51 -13.94
CA MET A 87 7.82 1.77 -14.72
C MET A 87 8.37 2.58 -15.90
N THR A 88 7.68 3.64 -16.34
CA THR A 88 8.19 4.53 -17.41
C THR A 88 9.27 5.50 -16.91
N GLN A 89 9.40 5.67 -15.59
CA GLN A 89 10.42 6.49 -14.94
C GLN A 89 11.61 5.67 -14.42
N GLU A 90 11.53 4.34 -14.49
CA GLU A 90 12.67 3.48 -14.18
C GLU A 90 13.69 3.54 -15.32
N GLU A 91 14.93 3.94 -15.01
CA GLU A 91 16.04 3.82 -15.94
C GLU A 91 16.25 2.33 -16.25
N ILE A 92 16.13 1.95 -17.52
CA ILE A 92 16.56 0.64 -17.98
C ILE A 92 18.09 0.60 -17.81
N CYS A 93 18.58 -0.19 -16.86
CA CYS A 93 20.01 -0.50 -16.78
C CYS A 93 20.42 -1.25 -18.06
N VAL A 94 21.06 -0.54 -18.99
CA VAL A 94 21.72 -1.10 -20.19
C VAL A 94 23.14 -1.53 -19.88
#